data_AF-A0A7Y0SF36-F1
#
_entry.id   AF-A0A7Y0SF36-F1
#
_cell.length_a   1.000
_cell.length_b   1.000
_cell.length_c   1.000
_cell.angle_alpha   90.00
_cell.angle_beta   90.00
_cell.angle_gamma   90.00
#
_symmetry.space_group_name_H-M   'P 1'
#
loop_
_entity.id
_entity.type
_entity.pdbx_description
1 polymer ?
#
loop_
_entity_poly.entity_id
_entity_poly.type
_entity_poly.pdbx_seq_one_letter_code
_entity_poly.pdbx_strand_id
1 'polypeptide(L)' 'AAGGEGAVRPSLAVGTGHAYVADPQKGVVLEVELANLQVRRSFEVGGTTGSLALVRLEGVRH' A
#
# COMPACT_ATOMS: atom_id res chain seq x y z
N ALA A 1 12.39 -2.20 -19.41
CA ALA A 1 10.97 -2.44 -19.06
C ALA A 1 10.84 -3.86 -18.54
N ALA A 2 10.48 -4.05 -17.27
CA ALA A 2 10.19 -5.38 -16.71
C ALA A 2 8.68 -5.61 -16.82
N GLY A 3 8.23 -6.03 -18.01
CA GLY A 3 6.84 -6.34 -18.29
C GLY A 3 6.76 -7.71 -18.94
N GLY A 4 6.87 -8.76 -18.12
CA GLY A 4 6.67 -10.16 -18.54
C GLY A 4 5.65 -10.84 -17.64
N GLU A 5 5.13 -11.97 -18.10
CA GLU A 5 4.34 -12.92 -17.31
C GLU A 5 5.11 -13.24 -16.01
N GLY A 6 4.49 -13.05 -14.84
CA GLY A 6 5.11 -13.30 -13.52
C GLY A 6 5.77 -12.10 -12.83
N ALA A 7 5.86 -10.93 -13.48
CA ALA A 7 6.37 -9.72 -12.81
C ALA A 7 5.40 -9.24 -11.72
N VAL A 8 5.85 -9.15 -10.45
CA VAL A 8 5.03 -8.58 -9.37
C VAL A 8 4.91 -7.07 -9.59
N ARG A 9 3.66 -6.60 -9.67
CA ARG A 9 3.32 -5.21 -9.95
C ARG A 9 2.95 -4.49 -8.65
N PRO A 10 3.13 -3.16 -8.60
CA PRO A 10 2.54 -2.37 -7.54
C PRO A 10 1.05 -2.67 -7.40
N SER A 11 0.58 -2.76 -6.16
CA SER A 11 -0.83 -2.92 -5.81
C SER A 11 -1.24 -1.79 -4.87
N LEU A 12 -2.56 -1.57 -4.70
CA LEU A 12 -3.06 -0.54 -3.81
C LEU A 12 -4.31 -0.99 -3.06
N ALA A 13 -4.50 -0.43 -1.87
CA ALA A 13 -5.74 -0.47 -1.11
C ALA A 13 -6.14 0.95 -0.68
N VAL A 14 -7.41 1.31 -0.84
CA VAL A 14 -7.91 2.67 -0.60
C VAL A 14 -8.81 2.71 0.63
N GLY A 15 -8.58 3.68 1.52
CA GLY A 15 -9.44 3.99 2.65
C GLY A 15 -9.89 5.45 2.62
N THR A 16 -10.51 5.90 3.72
CA THR A 16 -10.91 7.31 3.83
C THR A 16 -9.69 8.19 4.03
N GLY A 17 -9.47 9.11 3.09
CA GLY A 17 -8.39 10.09 3.11
C GLY A 17 -7.04 9.55 2.67
N HIS A 18 -6.75 8.25 2.80
CA HIS A 18 -5.43 7.69 2.50
C HIS A 18 -5.52 6.44 1.62
N ALA A 19 -4.48 6.20 0.84
CA ALA A 19 -4.25 4.94 0.14
C ALA A 19 -2.93 4.31 0.58
N TYR A 20 -2.87 2.98 0.52
CA TYR A 20 -1.66 2.21 0.74
C TYR A 20 -1.21 1.62 -0.59
N VAL A 21 0.03 1.87 -0.99
CA VAL A 21 0.62 1.39 -2.26
C VAL A 21 1.79 0.49 -1.96
N ALA A 22 1.75 -0.76 -2.43
CA ALA A 22 2.87 -1.69 -2.35
C ALA A 22 3.91 -1.34 -3.43
N ASP A 23 5.16 -1.16 -3.02
CA ASP A 23 6.33 -1.16 -3.91
C ASP A 23 7.03 -2.53 -3.79
N PRO A 24 6.72 -3.50 -4.67
CA PRO A 24 7.29 -4.84 -4.61
C PRO A 24 8.80 -4.87 -4.87
N GLN A 25 9.37 -3.85 -5.53
CA GLN A 25 10.80 -3.80 -5.83
C GLN A 25 11.61 -3.42 -4.59
N LYS A 26 11.01 -2.62 -3.70
CA LYS A 26 11.65 -2.16 -2.47
C LYS A 26 11.20 -2.91 -1.22
N GLY A 27 10.16 -3.74 -1.32
CA GLY A 27 9.59 -4.46 -0.17
C GLY A 27 8.95 -3.51 0.83
N VAL A 28 8.35 -2.42 0.37
CA VAL A 28 7.70 -1.42 1.22
C VAL A 28 6.23 -1.22 0.88
N VAL A 29 5.47 -0.68 1.83
CA VAL A 29 4.14 -0.12 1.60
C VAL A 29 4.18 1.36 1.93
N LEU A 30 3.72 2.19 1.00
CA LEU A 30 3.64 3.63 1.14
C LEU A 30 2.22 4.03 1.53
N GLU A 31 2.06 4.84 2.56
CA GLU A 31 0.80 5.53 2.83
C GLU A 31 0.80 6.90 2.16
N VAL A 32 -0.20 7.12 1.33
CA VAL A 32 -0.36 8.30 0.50
C VAL A 32 -1.60 9.06 0.95
N GLU A 33 -1.43 10.35 1.27
CA GLU A 33 -2.54 11.29 1.48
C GLU A 33 -3.24 11.54 0.13
N LEU A 34 -4.54 11.26 0.06
CA LEU A 34 -5.26 11.38 -1.21
C LEU A 34 -5.56 12.83 -1.60
N ALA A 35 -5.62 13.75 -0.63
CA ALA A 35 -5.92 15.14 -0.90
C ALA A 35 -4.84 15.85 -1.73
N ASN A 36 -3.57 15.43 -1.60
CA ASN A 36 -2.42 16.10 -2.23
C ASN A 36 -1.38 15.12 -2.81
N LEU A 37 -1.68 13.81 -2.79
CA LEU A 37 -0.84 12.73 -3.30
C LEU A 37 0.56 12.66 -2.66
N GLN A 38 0.70 13.17 -1.44
CA GLN A 38 1.97 13.11 -0.71
C GLN A 38 2.11 11.80 0.05
N VAL A 39 3.31 11.20 0.00
CA VAL A 39 3.66 10.07 0.85
C VAL A 39 3.80 10.56 2.28
N ARG A 40 2.96 10.07 3.20
CA ARG A 40 2.99 10.41 4.62
C ARG A 40 3.90 9.48 5.42
N ARG A 41 3.87 8.18 5.11
CA ARG A 41 4.59 7.13 5.83
C ARG A 41 5.05 6.06 4.86
N SER A 42 6.13 5.37 5.23
CA SER A 42 6.62 4.17 4.56
C SER A 42 6.76 3.06 5.60
N PHE A 43 6.25 1.88 5.29
CA PHE A 43 6.34 0.68 6.13
C PHE A 43 7.25 -0.32 5.43
N GLU A 44 8.31 -0.76 6.10
CA GLU A 44 9.10 -1.89 5.64
C GLU A 44 8.33 -3.18 5.91
N VAL A 45 8.07 -3.95 4.86
CA VAL A 45 7.37 -5.24 4.93
C VAL A 45 8.31 -6.40 4.54
N GLY A 46 9.32 -6.10 3.71
CA GLY A 46 10.27 -7.07 3.20
C GLY A 46 9.67 -7.94 2.08
N GLY A 47 10.53 -8.74 1.45
CA GLY A 47 10.13 -9.62 0.35
C GLY A 47 9.55 -8.84 -0.84
N THR A 48 8.63 -9.48 -1.57
CA THR A 48 7.97 -8.90 -2.74
C THR A 48 6.50 -8.67 -2.42
N THR A 49 6.18 -7.47 -1.92
CA THR A 49 4.82 -7.11 -1.48
C THR A 49 3.82 -7.21 -2.63
N GLY A 50 2.92 -8.20 -2.54
CA GLY A 50 1.89 -8.49 -3.55
C GLY A 50 0.56 -7.81 -3.25
N SER A 51 -0.48 -8.60 -3.03
CA SER A 51 -1.84 -8.11 -2.78
C SER A 51 -1.97 -7.38 -1.43
N LEU A 52 -2.74 -6.30 -1.43
CA LEU A 52 -3.10 -5.53 -0.23
C LEU A 52 -4.62 -5.59 0.00
N ALA A 53 -5.01 -5.63 1.27
CA ALA A 53 -6.38 -5.43 1.71
C ALA A 53 -6.38 -4.46 2.89
N LEU A 54 -7.31 -3.50 2.87
CA LEU A 54 -7.48 -2.54 3.96
C LEU A 54 -8.74 -2.90 4.74
N VAL A 55 -8.60 -3.11 6.05
CA VAL A 55 -9.72 -3.34 6.96
C VAL A 55 -9.82 -2.13 7.89
N ARG A 56 -11.00 -1.51 7.93
CA ARG A 56 -11.32 -0.48 8.91
C ARG A 56 -12.05 -1.13 10.08
N LEU A 57 -11.52 -0.93 11.29
CA LEU A 57 -12.19 -1.30 12.53
C LEU A 57 -12.73 -0.04 13.18
N GLU A 58 -14.06 0.04 13.31
CA GLU A 58 -14.72 1.06 14.13
C GLU A 58 -15.20 0.37 15.41
N GLY A 59 -14.63 0.76 16.54
CA GLY A 59 -14.98 0.21 17.85
C GLY A 59 -15.44 1.29 18.81
N VAL A 60 -16.49 1.02 19.59
CA VAL A 60 -16.80 1.78 20.79
C VAL A 60 -16.01 1.16 21.93
N ARG A 61 -15.11 1.93 22.55
CA ARG A 61 -14.40 1.50 23.76
C ARG A 61 -15.37 1.68 24.93
N HIS A 62 -15.88 0.57 25.47
CA HIS A 62 -16.65 0.55 26.71
C HIS A 62 -15.73 0.65 27.92
#